data_AF-A0A4P8ICC2-F1
#
_entry.id   AF-A0A4P8ICC2-F1
#
_cell.length_a   1.000
_cell.length_b   1.000
_cell.length_c   1.000
_cell.angle_alpha   90.00
_cell.angle_beta   90.00
_cell.angle_gamma   90.00
#
_symmetry.space_group_name_H-M   'P 1'
#
loop_
_entity.id
_entity.type
_entity.pdbx_description
1 polymer ?
#
loop_
_entity_poly.entity_id
_entity_poly.type
_entity_poly.pdbx_seq_one_letter_code
_entity_poly.pdbx_strand_id
1 'polypeptide(L)'
;MKKYNLSKIMKRAWVLVKRFKETISSALKKAWREAKMIALRGSEKQVAWANDIRNKGLEICEEYDFSFAKEKFQSEDSAKWFIDGWRGLTRNGYKFDMIANLMELNIQEETRIIREKTGKPIGHREQMQILNSYSEKYRDIDSEVDHKLDKLWMDSQYLWGGSISGK
;
A
#
# COMPACT_ATOMS: atom_id res chain seq x y z
N MET A 1 -34.94 4.48 0.06
CA MET A 1 -33.88 5.13 0.87
C MET A 1 -32.67 5.42 -0.01
N LYS A 2 -31.98 6.56 0.17
CA LYS A 2 -30.75 6.84 -0.59
C LYS A 2 -29.66 5.85 -0.17
N LYS A 3 -29.02 5.20 -1.16
CA LYS A 3 -27.92 4.22 -0.96
C LYS A 3 -26.74 4.80 -0.18
N TYR A 4 -26.53 6.11 -0.24
CA TYR A 4 -25.41 6.81 0.41
C TYR A 4 -25.88 8.01 1.24
N ASN A 5 -25.19 8.28 2.35
CA ASN A 5 -25.40 9.44 3.21
C ASN A 5 -24.52 10.62 2.77
N LEU A 6 -25.10 11.54 2.00
CA LEU A 6 -24.40 12.70 1.44
C LEU A 6 -23.80 13.62 2.51
N SER A 7 -24.53 13.86 3.60
CA SER A 7 -24.05 14.69 4.70
C SER A 7 -22.83 14.08 5.38
N LYS A 8 -22.77 12.75 5.52
CA LYS A 8 -21.62 12.03 6.06
C LYS A 8 -20.41 12.14 5.13
N ILE A 9 -20.61 11.98 3.82
CA ILE A 9 -19.54 12.12 2.81
C ILE A 9 -18.97 13.54 2.81
N MET A 10 -19.83 14.57 2.87
CA MET A 10 -19.37 15.96 2.90
C MET A 10 -18.57 16.27 4.18
N LYS A 11 -19.06 15.83 5.35
CA LYS A 11 -18.31 15.95 6.61
C LYS A 11 -16.93 15.29 6.51
N ARG A 12 -16.88 14.10 5.91
CA ARG A 12 -15.62 13.36 5.71
C ARG A 12 -14.65 14.12 4.79
N ALA A 13 -15.14 14.68 3.68
CA ALA A 13 -14.31 15.50 2.80
C ALA A 13 -13.71 16.71 3.54
N TRP A 14 -14.49 17.42 4.37
CA TRP A 14 -13.97 18.52 5.16
C TRP A 14 -12.88 18.11 6.17
N VAL A 15 -12.98 16.92 6.75
CA VAL A 15 -11.92 16.37 7.62
C VAL A 15 -10.63 16.19 6.83
N LEU A 16 -10.70 15.65 5.60
CA LEU A 16 -9.54 15.44 4.74
C LEU A 16 -8.89 16.77 4.33
N VAL A 17 -9.68 17.78 3.94
CA VAL A 17 -9.18 19.15 3.64
C VAL A 17 -8.38 19.70 4.82
N LYS A 18 -8.92 19.59 6.04
CA LYS A 18 -8.27 20.13 7.24
C LYS A 18 -6.99 19.39 7.60
N ARG A 19 -7.01 18.05 7.51
CA ARG A 19 -5.91 17.17 7.96
C ARG A 19 -4.76 17.10 6.97
N PHE A 20 -5.06 16.98 5.68
CA PHE A 20 -4.07 16.76 4.62
C PHE A 20 -3.84 17.99 3.74
N LYS A 21 -4.50 19.13 4.05
CA LYS A 21 -4.39 20.38 3.29
C LYS A 21 -4.76 20.21 1.80
N GLU A 22 -5.67 19.30 1.51
CA GLU A 22 -6.15 19.02 0.15
C GLU A 22 -7.20 20.01 -0.33
N THR A 23 -7.39 20.09 -1.65
CA THR A 23 -8.54 20.78 -2.24
C THR A 23 -9.83 20.02 -1.95
N ILE A 24 -10.96 20.75 -1.86
CA ILE A 24 -12.28 20.15 -1.59
C ILE A 24 -12.67 19.10 -2.64
N SER A 25 -12.31 19.30 -3.91
CA SER A 25 -12.56 18.36 -4.99
C SER A 25 -11.80 17.04 -4.82
N SER A 26 -10.53 17.09 -4.42
CA SER A 26 -9.73 15.90 -4.10
C SER A 26 -10.32 15.15 -2.90
N ALA A 27 -10.60 15.88 -1.82
CA ALA A 27 -11.16 15.33 -0.61
C ALA A 27 -12.53 14.67 -0.83
N LEU A 28 -13.39 15.24 -1.70
CA LEU A 28 -14.67 14.66 -2.06
C LEU A 28 -14.51 13.34 -2.82
N LYS A 29 -13.57 13.25 -3.77
CA LYS A 29 -13.30 12.00 -4.49
C LYS A 29 -12.91 10.88 -3.51
N LYS A 30 -12.07 11.18 -2.52
CA LYS A 30 -11.66 10.24 -1.46
C LYS A 30 -12.82 9.81 -0.57
N ALA A 31 -13.62 10.77 -0.08
CA ALA A 31 -14.77 10.48 0.75
C ALA A 31 -15.82 9.61 0.01
N TRP A 32 -16.00 9.83 -1.29
CA TRP A 32 -16.85 8.98 -2.13
C TRP A 32 -16.27 7.59 -2.34
N ARG A 33 -14.95 7.47 -2.50
CA ARG A 33 -14.26 6.19 -2.58
C ARG A 33 -14.49 5.38 -1.30
N GLU A 34 -14.27 5.98 -0.13
CA GLU A 34 -14.54 5.37 1.18
C GLU A 34 -15.98 4.85 1.30
N ALA A 35 -16.96 5.64 0.88
CA ALA A 35 -18.36 5.26 0.97
C ALA A 35 -18.75 4.06 0.08
N LYS A 36 -17.92 3.73 -0.92
CA LYS A 36 -18.13 2.60 -1.85
C LYS A 36 -17.36 1.34 -1.43
N MET A 37 -16.39 1.46 -0.53
CA MET A 37 -15.54 0.34 -0.08
C MET A 37 -16.19 -0.43 1.07
N ILE A 38 -15.63 -1.61 1.38
CA ILE A 38 -16.00 -2.37 2.58
C ILE A 38 -15.73 -1.53 3.84
N ALA A 39 -16.67 -1.60 4.78
CA ALA A 39 -16.56 -0.90 6.05
C ALA A 39 -15.49 -1.55 6.93
N LEU A 40 -14.62 -0.71 7.51
CA LEU A 40 -13.58 -1.20 8.40
C LEU A 40 -14.13 -1.52 9.79
N ARG A 41 -13.63 -2.59 10.40
CA ARG A 41 -13.87 -3.03 11.77
C ARG A 41 -12.87 -2.38 12.72
N GLY A 42 -13.38 -1.77 13.79
CA GLY A 42 -12.59 -1.11 14.83
C GLY A 42 -13.39 -0.01 15.54
N SER A 43 -12.76 0.69 16.48
CA SER A 43 -13.35 1.90 17.07
C SER A 43 -13.50 3.00 16.03
N GLU A 44 -14.41 3.95 16.25
CA GLU A 44 -14.65 5.07 15.31
C GLU A 44 -13.36 5.85 14.99
N LYS A 45 -12.51 6.07 16.00
CA LYS A 45 -11.19 6.72 15.83
C LYS A 45 -10.24 5.87 14.98
N GLN A 46 -10.18 4.57 15.22
CA GLN A 46 -9.34 3.66 14.44
C GLN A 46 -9.81 3.60 12.98
N VAL A 47 -11.11 3.47 12.75
CA VAL A 47 -11.71 3.43 11.41
C VAL A 47 -11.42 4.72 10.65
N ALA A 48 -11.57 5.89 11.29
CA ALA A 48 -11.27 7.17 10.66
C ALA A 48 -9.80 7.24 10.22
N TRP A 49 -8.86 6.88 11.09
CA TRP A 49 -7.44 6.90 10.76
C TRP A 49 -7.06 5.84 9.72
N ALA A 50 -7.60 4.63 9.84
CA ALA A 50 -7.37 3.57 8.88
C ALA A 50 -7.88 3.94 7.48
N ASN A 51 -9.01 4.65 7.36
CA ASN A 51 -9.48 5.16 6.07
C ASN A 51 -8.56 6.24 5.48
N ASP A 52 -7.96 7.10 6.30
CA ASP A 52 -6.94 8.06 5.83
C ASP A 52 -5.73 7.32 5.24
N ILE A 53 -5.23 6.31 5.97
CA ILE A 53 -4.13 5.45 5.56
C ILE A 53 -4.47 4.72 4.26
N ARG A 54 -5.65 4.07 4.22
CA ARG A 54 -6.14 3.30 3.07
C ARG A 54 -6.25 4.16 1.82
N ASN A 55 -6.82 5.36 1.91
CA ASN A 55 -6.90 6.25 0.75
C ASN A 55 -5.53 6.61 0.22
N LYS A 56 -4.58 6.95 1.11
CA LYS A 56 -3.23 7.32 0.69
C LYS A 56 -2.52 6.13 0.02
N GLY A 57 -2.66 4.94 0.57
CA GLY A 57 -2.13 3.72 -0.04
C GLY A 57 -2.74 3.46 -1.41
N LEU A 58 -4.05 3.63 -1.57
CA LEU A 58 -4.72 3.47 -2.86
C LEU A 58 -4.29 4.50 -3.90
N GLU A 59 -4.00 5.74 -3.51
CA GLU A 59 -3.42 6.73 -4.42
C GLU A 59 -2.05 6.29 -4.93
N ILE A 60 -1.17 5.86 -4.03
CA ILE A 60 0.16 5.36 -4.41
C ILE A 60 0.01 4.12 -5.29
N CYS A 61 -0.90 3.20 -4.95
CA CYS A 61 -1.12 2.03 -5.78
C CYS A 61 -1.65 2.38 -7.18
N GLU A 62 -2.43 3.45 -7.33
CA GLU A 62 -2.89 3.95 -8.62
C GLU A 62 -1.78 4.67 -9.39
N GLU A 63 -0.94 5.46 -8.71
CA GLU A 63 0.19 6.20 -9.29
C GLU A 63 1.27 5.25 -9.83
N TYR A 64 1.57 4.17 -9.10
CA TYR A 64 2.66 3.24 -9.42
C TYR A 64 2.18 1.86 -9.91
N ASP A 65 0.89 1.70 -10.18
CA ASP A 65 0.30 0.46 -10.72
C ASP A 65 0.58 -0.78 -9.85
N PHE A 66 0.40 -0.64 -8.53
CA PHE A 66 0.50 -1.72 -7.56
C PHE A 66 -0.83 -2.46 -7.44
N SER A 67 -1.20 -3.18 -8.49
CA SER A 67 -2.51 -3.82 -8.64
C SER A 67 -2.86 -4.79 -7.51
N PHE A 68 -1.92 -5.60 -7.01
CA PHE A 68 -2.22 -6.51 -5.90
C PHE A 68 -2.39 -5.77 -4.57
N ALA A 69 -1.47 -4.85 -4.25
CA ALA A 69 -1.61 -4.04 -3.04
C ALA A 69 -2.91 -3.22 -3.05
N LYS A 70 -3.33 -2.73 -4.22
CA LYS A 70 -4.62 -2.06 -4.42
C LYS A 70 -5.78 -2.98 -4.03
N GLU A 71 -5.81 -4.20 -4.56
CA GLU A 71 -6.85 -5.19 -4.24
C GLU A 71 -6.86 -5.55 -2.76
N LYS A 72 -5.69 -5.78 -2.16
CA LYS A 72 -5.56 -6.05 -0.72
C LYS A 72 -6.08 -4.89 0.11
N PHE A 73 -5.74 -3.65 -0.24
CA PHE A 73 -6.26 -2.47 0.42
C PHE A 73 -7.78 -2.34 0.25
N GLN A 74 -8.36 -2.76 -0.88
CA GLN A 74 -9.82 -2.70 -1.13
C GLN A 74 -10.62 -3.81 -0.44
N SER A 75 -10.01 -4.98 -0.21
CA SER A 75 -10.65 -6.13 0.42
C SER A 75 -10.46 -6.20 1.93
N GLU A 76 -9.39 -5.59 2.46
CA GLU A 76 -9.11 -5.59 3.89
C GLU A 76 -10.15 -4.80 4.70
N ASP A 77 -10.66 -5.41 5.77
CA ASP A 77 -11.66 -4.83 6.65
C ASP A 77 -11.13 -4.52 8.06
N SER A 78 -9.90 -4.90 8.41
CA SER A 78 -9.32 -4.61 9.72
C SER A 78 -8.71 -3.21 9.79
N ALA A 79 -9.29 -2.31 10.60
CA ALA A 79 -8.67 -1.01 10.86
C ALA A 79 -7.28 -1.14 11.53
N LYS A 80 -7.11 -2.19 12.35
CA LYS A 80 -5.83 -2.46 13.02
C LYS A 80 -4.73 -2.83 12.03
N TRP A 81 -5.05 -3.60 10.99
CA TRP A 81 -4.07 -3.95 9.93
C TRP A 81 -3.49 -2.70 9.26
N PHE A 82 -4.34 -1.74 8.91
CA PHE A 82 -3.91 -0.45 8.36
C PHE A 82 -3.05 0.34 9.35
N ILE A 83 -3.46 0.42 10.62
CA ILE A 83 -2.73 1.22 11.61
C ILE A 83 -1.36 0.59 11.92
N ASP A 84 -1.29 -0.72 12.12
CA ASP A 84 -0.05 -1.37 12.54
C ASP A 84 0.94 -1.44 11.37
N GLY A 85 0.48 -1.86 10.19
CA GLY A 85 1.35 -2.04 9.02
C GLY A 85 1.61 -0.76 8.23
N TRP A 86 0.68 0.19 8.26
CA TRP A 86 0.64 1.26 7.26
C TRP A 86 0.44 2.67 7.81
N ARG A 87 0.45 2.87 9.15
CA ARG A 87 0.38 4.22 9.75
C ARG A 87 1.38 5.22 9.17
N GLY A 88 2.52 4.71 8.69
CA GLY A 88 3.54 5.46 7.98
C GLY A 88 2.96 6.30 6.84
N LEU A 89 1.97 5.78 6.09
CA LEU A 89 1.31 6.43 4.94
C LEU A 89 0.81 7.86 5.23
N THR A 90 0.49 8.17 6.49
CA THR A 90 -0.04 9.48 6.88
C THR A 90 0.99 10.39 7.57
N ARG A 91 2.26 9.98 7.66
CA ARG A 91 3.37 10.79 8.22
C ARG A 91 4.12 11.54 7.13
N ASN A 92 4.48 12.80 7.39
CA ASN A 92 5.28 13.61 6.46
C ASN A 92 6.70 13.06 6.34
N GLY A 93 7.24 13.02 5.10
CA GLY A 93 8.63 12.63 4.83
C GLY A 93 8.89 11.15 4.53
N TYR A 94 7.86 10.30 4.42
CA TYR A 94 8.02 8.84 4.27
C TYR A 94 7.56 8.28 2.91
N LYS A 95 7.35 9.11 1.86
CA LYS A 95 6.82 8.66 0.55
C LYS A 95 7.60 7.46 -0.02
N PHE A 96 8.92 7.45 0.17
CA PHE A 96 9.82 6.41 -0.31
C PHE A 96 9.66 5.06 0.42
N ASP A 97 9.63 5.06 1.76
CA ASP A 97 9.40 3.85 2.55
C ASP A 97 8.03 3.24 2.24
N MET A 98 7.07 4.08 1.84
CA MET A 98 5.73 3.62 1.47
C MET A 98 5.69 2.90 0.12
N ILE A 99 6.37 3.44 -0.90
CA ILE A 99 6.47 2.81 -2.22
C ILE A 99 7.16 1.46 -2.07
N ALA A 100 8.27 1.44 -1.31
CA ALA A 100 8.99 0.23 -0.91
C ALA A 100 8.07 -0.84 -0.29
N ASN A 101 7.31 -0.50 0.75
CA ASN A 101 6.43 -1.47 1.43
C ASN A 101 5.28 -1.98 0.53
N LEU A 102 4.70 -1.10 -0.31
CA LEU A 102 3.62 -1.50 -1.24
C LEU A 102 4.15 -2.39 -2.37
N MET A 103 5.35 -2.10 -2.85
CA MET A 103 6.05 -2.94 -3.81
C MET A 103 6.39 -4.30 -3.22
N GLU A 104 6.91 -4.35 -1.99
CA GLU A 104 7.16 -5.60 -1.25
C GLU A 104 5.90 -6.46 -1.18
N LEU A 105 4.75 -5.86 -0.84
CA LEU A 105 3.47 -6.57 -0.78
C LEU A 105 3.06 -7.18 -2.14
N ASN A 106 3.31 -6.49 -3.27
CA ASN A 106 3.05 -7.05 -4.60
C ASN A 106 4.00 -8.22 -4.90
N ILE A 107 5.30 -8.04 -4.64
CA ILE A 107 6.32 -9.07 -4.90
C ILE A 107 6.01 -10.34 -4.08
N GLN A 108 5.63 -10.19 -2.80
CA GLN A 108 5.26 -11.32 -1.95
C GLN A 108 4.06 -12.09 -2.49
N GLU A 109 3.07 -11.41 -3.07
CA GLU A 109 1.92 -12.11 -3.65
C GLU A 109 2.22 -12.74 -5.00
N GLU A 110 2.89 -12.03 -5.92
CA GLU A 110 3.32 -12.60 -7.19
C GLU A 110 4.11 -13.89 -6.95
N THR A 111 4.96 -13.86 -5.91
CA THR A 111 5.68 -15.02 -5.41
C THR A 111 4.77 -16.13 -4.92
N ARG A 112 3.76 -15.81 -4.09
CA ARG A 112 2.81 -16.80 -3.60
C ARG A 112 2.07 -17.48 -4.75
N ILE A 113 1.59 -16.71 -5.72
CA ILE A 113 0.86 -17.20 -6.89
C ILE A 113 1.74 -18.15 -7.72
N ILE A 114 3.01 -17.80 -7.95
CA ILE A 114 3.94 -18.67 -8.68
C ILE A 114 4.19 -19.96 -7.90
N ARG A 115 4.39 -19.90 -6.58
CA ARG A 115 4.55 -21.09 -5.73
C ARG A 115 3.31 -21.99 -5.77
N GLU A 116 2.11 -21.42 -5.65
CA GLU A 116 0.85 -22.16 -5.72
C GLU A 116 0.65 -22.84 -7.07
N LYS A 117 1.02 -22.17 -8.18
CA LYS A 117 0.92 -22.73 -9.53
C LYS A 117 1.94 -23.82 -9.82
N THR A 118 3.17 -23.66 -9.33
CA THR A 118 4.29 -24.57 -9.64
C THR A 118 4.46 -25.70 -8.63
N GLY A 119 3.87 -25.56 -7.44
CA GLY A 119 4.06 -26.48 -6.31
C GLY A 119 5.49 -26.49 -5.76
N LYS A 120 6.34 -25.52 -6.17
CA LYS A 120 7.77 -25.48 -5.83
C LYS A 120 8.16 -24.12 -5.25
N PRO A 121 9.19 -24.06 -4.38
CA PRO A 121 9.81 -22.80 -3.98
C PRO A 121 10.37 -22.07 -5.21
N ILE A 122 10.22 -20.76 -5.26
CA ILE A 122 10.78 -19.93 -6.35
C ILE A 122 12.31 -19.95 -6.25
N GLY A 123 12.96 -20.30 -7.35
CA GLY A 123 14.42 -20.31 -7.43
C GLY A 123 14.99 -18.88 -7.46
N HIS A 124 16.23 -18.72 -6.99
CA HIS A 124 16.91 -17.43 -6.94
C HIS A 124 16.90 -16.67 -8.29
N ARG A 125 17.03 -17.39 -9.42
CA ARG A 125 16.99 -16.80 -10.77
C ARG A 125 15.63 -16.17 -11.10
N GLU A 126 14.54 -16.81 -10.71
CA GLU A 126 13.17 -16.32 -10.94
C GLU A 126 12.87 -15.14 -10.00
N GLN A 127 13.36 -15.18 -8.76
CA GLN A 127 13.30 -14.04 -7.83
C GLN A 127 13.98 -12.81 -8.44
N MET A 128 15.18 -12.97 -8.98
CA MET A 128 15.91 -11.88 -9.64
C MET A 128 15.19 -11.38 -10.90
N GLN A 129 14.49 -12.23 -11.65
CA GLN A 129 13.68 -11.78 -12.79
C GLN A 129 12.49 -10.93 -12.36
N ILE A 130 11.77 -11.33 -11.30
CA ILE A 130 10.66 -10.54 -10.74
C ILE A 130 11.20 -9.18 -10.25
N LEU A 131 12.27 -9.20 -9.45
CA LEU A 131 12.87 -7.98 -8.92
C LEU A 131 13.39 -7.05 -10.02
N ASN A 132 14.07 -7.58 -11.03
CA ASN A 132 14.57 -6.79 -12.16
C ASN A 132 13.42 -6.19 -12.98
N SER A 133 12.31 -6.90 -13.14
CA SER A 133 11.14 -6.35 -13.83
C SER A 133 10.55 -5.13 -13.11
N TYR A 134 10.56 -5.14 -11.77
CA TYR A 134 10.19 -3.99 -10.96
C TYR A 134 11.25 -2.89 -11.04
N SER A 135 12.54 -3.20 -10.88
CA SER A 135 13.64 -2.22 -11.01
C SER A 135 13.64 -1.53 -12.37
N GLU A 136 13.42 -2.25 -13.47
CA GLU A 136 13.31 -1.67 -14.81
C GLU A 136 12.04 -0.83 -14.98
N LYS A 137 10.90 -1.28 -14.45
CA LYS A 137 9.63 -0.53 -14.49
C LYS A 137 9.71 0.79 -13.70
N TYR A 138 10.63 0.89 -12.74
CA TYR A 138 10.69 1.99 -11.77
C TYR A 138 12.04 2.72 -11.72
N ARG A 139 12.92 2.48 -12.71
CA ARG A 139 14.26 3.10 -12.84
C ARG A 139 14.23 4.63 -12.93
N ASP A 140 13.10 5.20 -13.37
CA ASP A 140 12.95 6.66 -13.54
C ASP A 140 12.22 7.31 -12.36
N ILE A 141 11.97 6.59 -11.26
CA ILE A 141 11.47 7.21 -10.03
C ILE A 141 12.63 8.00 -9.38
N ASP A 142 12.29 9.04 -8.61
CA ASP A 142 13.22 9.86 -7.84
C ASP A 142 14.38 9.05 -7.22
N SER A 143 15.61 9.54 -7.35
CA SER A 143 16.88 8.96 -6.89
C SER A 143 16.88 8.38 -5.47
N GLU A 144 16.00 8.88 -4.59
CA GLU A 144 15.83 8.36 -3.23
C GLU A 144 15.02 7.04 -3.18
N VAL A 145 14.13 6.76 -4.16
CA VAL A 145 13.52 5.44 -4.39
C VAL A 145 14.59 4.48 -4.90
N ASP A 146 15.44 4.89 -5.84
CA ASP A 146 16.52 4.05 -6.37
C ASP A 146 17.51 3.61 -5.28
N HIS A 147 17.93 4.53 -4.41
CA HIS A 147 18.78 4.16 -3.26
C HIS A 147 18.08 3.17 -2.32
N LYS A 148 16.77 3.31 -2.08
CA LYS A 148 16.03 2.35 -1.23
C LYS A 148 15.74 1.04 -1.94
N LEU A 149 15.57 1.03 -3.26
CA LEU A 149 15.57 -0.17 -4.09
C LEU A 149 16.89 -0.91 -3.93
N ASP A 150 18.02 -0.22 -4.03
CA ASP A 150 19.35 -0.80 -3.80
C ASP A 150 19.52 -1.31 -2.36
N LYS A 151 18.94 -0.63 -1.37
CA LYS A 151 18.98 -1.10 0.03
C LYS A 151 18.07 -2.32 0.27
N LEU A 152 16.84 -2.29 -0.23
CA LEU A 152 15.93 -3.46 -0.24
C LEU A 152 16.51 -4.63 -1.03
N TRP A 153 17.29 -4.33 -2.07
CA TRP A 153 18.05 -5.29 -2.86
C TRP A 153 19.12 -5.97 -1.99
N MET A 154 19.87 -5.21 -1.19
CA MET A 154 20.81 -5.76 -0.19
C MET A 154 20.08 -6.55 0.90
N ASP A 155 18.94 -6.04 1.38
CA ASP A 155 18.15 -6.62 2.47
C ASP A 155 17.21 -7.75 2.00
N SER A 156 17.17 -8.05 0.69
CA SER A 156 16.28 -9.06 0.11
C SER A 156 16.49 -10.46 0.71
N GLN A 157 17.63 -10.73 1.36
CA GLN A 157 17.86 -11.92 2.17
C GLN A 157 16.74 -12.17 3.22
N TYR A 158 16.09 -11.11 3.72
CA TYR A 158 15.02 -11.19 4.73
C TYR A 158 13.64 -11.58 4.17
N LEU A 159 13.32 -11.20 2.93
CA LEU A 159 11.98 -11.40 2.33
C LEU A 159 11.75 -12.81 1.78
N TRP A 160 12.83 -13.51 1.46
CA TRP A 160 12.78 -14.79 0.75
C TRP A 160 13.07 -16.01 1.62
N GLY A 161 13.16 -15.83 2.94
CA GLY A 161 13.35 -16.91 3.91
C GLY A 161 14.81 -17.35 4.10
N GLY A 162 15.77 -16.45 3.89
CA GLY A 162 17.17 -16.71 4.24
C GLY A 162 17.33 -16.82 5.76
N SER A 163 17.70 -18.01 6.24
CA SER A 163 18.25 -18.17 7.58
C SER A 163 19.53 -17.33 7.70
N ILE A 164 19.67 -16.59 8.79
CA ILE A 164 20.95 -16.00 9.20
C ILE A 164 21.90 -17.17 9.47
N SER A 165 22.68 -17.59 8.47
CA SER A 165 23.96 -18.24 8.76
C SER A 165 24.88 -17.15 9.30
N GLY A 166 25.12 -17.20 10.60
CA GLY A 166 25.73 -16.13 11.37
C GLY A 166 27.09 -15.64 10.87
N LYS A 167 27.39 -14.41 11.28
CA LYS A 167 28.69 -14.00 11.77
C LYS A 167 28.48 -13.11 12.99
#